data_AF-A0A0F9APQ2-F1
#
_entry.id   AF-A0A0F9APQ2-F1
#
_cell.length_a   1.000
_cell.length_b   1.000
_cell.length_c   1.000
_cell.angle_alpha   90.00
_cell.angle_beta   90.00
_cell.angle_gamma   90.00
#
_symmetry.space_group_name_H-M   'P 1'
#
loop_
_entity.id
_entity.type
_entity.pdbx_description
1 polymer ?
#
loop_
_entity_poly.entity_id
_entity_poly.type
_entity_poly.pdbx_seq_one_letter_code
_entity_poly.pdbx_strand_id
1 'polypeptide(L)'
;MLLTTEQIARVCYETNRAYCKVLGGESQVEWDDAPDWQKKSVIDGVKLHLTHPQVSNEQNHKNWLRLKLEQGWGYAPVKNVKKKVHPCFVPYNELSEEQKIKSALFGVVITALQ
;
A
#
# COMPACT_ATOMS: atom_id res chain seq x y z
N MET A 1 -22.83 4.69 -9.43
CA MET A 1 -21.76 5.62 -9.85
C MET A 1 -20.47 4.81 -9.85
N LEU A 2 -19.74 4.75 -10.97
CA LEU A 2 -18.45 4.06 -11.01
C LEU A 2 -17.35 5.03 -10.57
N LEU A 3 -16.55 4.64 -9.57
CA LEU A 3 -15.40 5.42 -9.12
C LEU A 3 -14.21 5.20 -10.04
N THR A 4 -13.40 6.24 -10.24
CA THR A 4 -12.11 6.11 -10.94
C THR A 4 -11.09 5.36 -10.09
N THR A 5 -10.07 4.77 -10.73
CA THR A 5 -8.95 4.12 -10.03
C THR A 5 -8.28 5.05 -9.01
N GLU A 6 -8.14 6.34 -9.35
CA GLU A 6 -7.54 7.33 -8.44
C GLU A 6 -8.41 7.61 -7.22
N GLN A 7 -9.73 7.69 -7.40
CA GLN A 7 -10.67 7.84 -6.28
C GLN A 7 -10.62 6.63 -5.35
N ILE A 8 -10.58 5.40 -5.90
CA ILE A 8 -10.43 4.18 -5.09
C ILE A 8 -9.08 4.18 -4.36
N ALA A 9 -7.98 4.52 -5.05
CA ALA A 9 -6.66 4.63 -4.46
C ALA A 9 -6.61 5.63 -3.30
N ARG A 10 -7.28 6.78 -3.46
CA ARG A 10 -7.42 7.77 -2.39
C ARG A 10 -8.09 7.17 -1.16
N VAL A 11 -9.21 6.45 -1.30
CA VAL A 11 -9.87 5.81 -0.16
C VAL A 11 -8.97 4.76 0.49
N CYS A 12 -8.26 3.94 -0.29
CA CYS A 12 -7.31 2.95 0.24
C CYS A 12 -6.19 3.61 1.06
N TYR A 13 -5.61 4.69 0.53
CA TYR A 13 -4.55 5.45 1.21
C TYR A 13 -5.04 6.06 2.52
N GLU A 14 -6.19 6.73 2.46
CA GLU A 14 -6.79 7.42 3.61
C GLU A 14 -7.20 6.41 4.70
N THR A 15 -7.70 5.23 4.32
CA THR A 15 -8.01 4.13 5.23
C THR A 15 -6.75 3.63 5.95
N ASN A 16 -5.68 3.36 5.21
CA ASN A 16 -4.40 2.95 5.82
C ASN A 16 -3.80 4.03 6.71
N ARG A 17 -3.89 5.31 6.30
CA ARG A 17 -3.42 6.46 7.09
C ARG A 17 -4.21 6.58 8.40
N ALA A 18 -5.54 6.45 8.36
CA ALA A 18 -6.39 6.44 9.54
C ALA A 18 -6.06 5.27 10.48
N TYR A 19 -5.88 4.08 9.93
CA TYR A 19 -5.45 2.90 10.70
C TYR A 19 -4.10 3.12 11.40
N CYS A 20 -3.09 3.68 10.71
CA CYS A 20 -1.81 4.04 11.33
C CYS A 20 -1.97 5.02 12.49
N LYS A 21 -2.86 6.02 12.39
CA LYS A 21 -3.12 7.00 13.46
C LYS A 21 -3.66 6.32 14.72
N VAL A 22 -4.56 5.33 14.56
CA VAL A 22 -5.11 4.56 15.68
C VAL A 22 -4.03 3.81 16.46
N LEU A 23 -3.01 3.30 15.76
CA LEU A 23 -1.89 2.58 16.39
C LEU A 23 -0.85 3.51 17.05
N GLY A 24 -1.03 4.83 16.98
CA GLY A 24 -0.08 5.80 17.53
C GLY A 24 1.25 5.90 16.76
N GLY A 25 1.33 5.31 15.56
CA GLY A 25 2.51 5.40 14.69
C GLY A 25 2.59 6.73 13.92
N GLU A 26 3.76 7.02 13.35
CA GLU A 26 3.90 8.13 12.39
C GLU A 26 2.93 7.92 11.22
N SER A 27 1.96 8.82 11.11
CA SER A 27 1.02 8.81 10.01
C SER A 27 1.60 9.52 8.81
N GLN A 28 1.31 8.99 7.62
CA GLN A 28 1.66 9.65 6.36
C GLN A 28 0.91 10.99 6.26
N VAL A 29 1.38 11.90 5.40
CA VAL A 29 0.64 13.12 5.06
C VAL A 29 -0.71 12.77 4.41
N GLU A 30 -1.58 13.76 4.24
CA GLU A 30 -2.87 13.53 3.58
C GLU A 30 -2.69 13.24 2.08
N TRP A 31 -3.68 12.60 1.44
CA TRP A 31 -3.58 12.22 0.04
C TRP A 31 -3.15 13.38 -0.85
N ASP A 32 -3.72 14.58 -0.68
CA ASP A 32 -3.41 15.71 -1.57
C ASP A 32 -1.95 16.16 -1.47
N ASP A 33 -1.36 16.08 -0.28
CA ASP A 33 0.03 16.43 -0.01
C ASP A 33 1.02 15.27 -0.25
N ALA A 34 0.51 14.06 -0.50
CA ALA A 34 1.36 12.91 -0.72
C ALA A 34 2.19 13.08 -2.01
N PRO A 35 3.49 12.74 -1.98
CA PRO A 35 4.33 12.84 -3.16
C PRO A 35 3.88 11.87 -4.25
N ASP A 36 4.08 12.23 -5.52
CA ASP A 36 3.57 11.48 -6.67
C ASP A 36 4.00 10.02 -6.70
N TRP A 37 5.24 9.72 -6.28
CA TRP A 37 5.72 8.33 -6.21
C TRP A 37 4.90 7.46 -5.25
N GLN A 38 4.35 8.07 -4.20
CA GLN A 38 3.54 7.39 -3.19
C GLN A 38 2.11 7.20 -3.69
N LYS A 39 1.49 8.26 -4.26
CA LYS A 39 0.20 8.17 -4.95
C LYS A 39 0.22 7.09 -6.04
N LYS A 40 1.25 7.12 -6.89
CA LYS A 40 1.48 6.12 -7.94
C LYS A 40 1.59 4.70 -7.38
N SER A 41 2.32 4.51 -6.28
CA SER A 41 2.45 3.19 -5.64
C SER A 41 1.10 2.60 -5.20
N VAL A 42 0.18 3.44 -4.73
CA VAL A 42 -1.17 3.03 -4.31
C VAL A 42 -2.03 2.74 -5.54
N ILE A 43 -2.00 3.64 -6.53
CA ILE A 43 -2.71 3.49 -7.81
C ILE A 43 -2.31 2.18 -8.52
N ASP A 44 -1.02 1.86 -8.57
CA ASP A 44 -0.53 0.62 -9.20
C ASP A 44 -1.06 -0.63 -8.46
N GLY A 45 -1.17 -0.57 -7.13
CA GLY A 45 -1.79 -1.64 -6.32
C GLY A 45 -3.29 -1.80 -6.60
N VAL A 46 -4.02 -0.68 -6.71
CA VAL A 46 -5.45 -0.71 -7.08
C VAL A 46 -5.62 -1.29 -8.49
N LYS A 47 -4.83 -0.84 -9.47
CA LYS A 47 -4.87 -1.38 -10.84
C LYS A 47 -4.65 -2.89 -10.88
N LEU A 48 -3.69 -3.41 -10.12
CA LEU A 48 -3.47 -4.85 -10.02
C LEU A 48 -4.73 -5.57 -9.52
N HIS A 49 -5.35 -5.07 -8.46
CA HIS A 49 -6.55 -5.68 -7.89
C HIS A 49 -7.75 -5.61 -8.85
N LEU A 50 -7.96 -4.47 -9.51
CA LEU A 50 -9.03 -4.29 -10.50
C LEU A 50 -8.85 -5.23 -11.72
N THR A 51 -7.61 -5.47 -12.15
CA THR A 51 -7.31 -6.38 -13.27
C THR A 51 -7.29 -7.85 -12.87
N HIS A 52 -7.07 -8.15 -11.59
CA HIS A 52 -7.02 -9.49 -11.03
C HIS A 52 -7.87 -9.54 -9.74
N PRO A 53 -9.21 -9.61 -9.84
CA PRO A 53 -10.10 -9.51 -8.67
C PRO A 53 -9.90 -10.59 -7.61
N GLN A 54 -9.22 -11.69 -7.95
CA GLN A 54 -8.88 -12.79 -7.04
C GLN A 54 -7.44 -12.72 -6.52
N VAL A 55 -6.75 -11.57 -6.69
CA VAL A 55 -5.38 -11.40 -6.21
C VAL A 55 -5.36 -11.48 -4.69
N SER A 56 -4.55 -12.40 -4.15
CA SER A 56 -4.36 -12.50 -2.71
C SER A 56 -3.52 -11.34 -2.17
N ASN A 57 -3.63 -11.05 -0.88
CA ASN A 57 -2.80 -10.04 -0.21
C ASN A 57 -1.30 -10.35 -0.36
N GLU A 58 -0.92 -11.63 -0.32
CA GLU A 58 0.45 -12.07 -0.56
C GLU A 58 0.90 -11.77 -2.00
N GLN A 59 0.05 -12.05 -3.00
CA GLN A 59 0.39 -11.77 -4.40
C GLN A 59 0.49 -10.26 -4.66
N ASN A 60 -0.38 -9.47 -4.05
CA ASN A 60 -0.30 -8.00 -4.10
C ASN A 60 1.00 -7.49 -3.44
N HIS A 61 1.38 -8.05 -2.28
CA HIS A 61 2.64 -7.73 -1.60
C HIS A 61 3.87 -8.08 -2.44
N LYS A 62 3.87 -9.27 -3.08
CA LYS A 62 4.94 -9.67 -4.01
C LYS A 62 5.07 -8.69 -5.18
N ASN A 63 3.96 -8.24 -5.75
CA ASN A 63 3.98 -7.24 -6.81
C ASN A 63 4.51 -5.88 -6.29
N TRP A 64 4.09 -5.45 -5.10
CA TRP A 64 4.61 -4.24 -4.47
C TRP A 64 6.14 -4.32 -4.27
N LEU A 65 6.65 -5.44 -3.75
CA LEU A 65 8.08 -5.69 -3.59
C LEU A 65 8.83 -5.58 -4.92
N ARG A 66 8.33 -6.26 -5.97
CA ARG A 66 8.93 -6.22 -7.31
C ARG A 66 9.04 -4.79 -7.84
N LEU A 67 7.94 -4.03 -7.80
CA LEU A 67 7.93 -2.63 -8.26
C LEU A 67 8.86 -1.73 -7.44
N LYS A 68 8.95 -1.96 -6.12
CA LYS A 68 9.85 -1.21 -5.24
C LYS A 68 11.32 -1.56 -5.51
N LEU A 69 11.63 -2.84 -5.74
CA LEU A 69 12.97 -3.29 -6.16
C LEU A 69 13.41 -2.61 -7.47
N GLU A 70 12.54 -2.58 -8.48
CA GLU A 70 12.80 -1.89 -9.77
C GLU A 70 13.04 -0.39 -9.59
N GLN A 71 12.44 0.23 -8.57
CA GLN A 71 12.65 1.63 -8.19
C GLN A 71 13.91 1.84 -7.33
N GLY A 72 14.69 0.81 -7.06
CA GLY A 72 15.91 0.84 -6.25
C GLY A 72 15.66 0.85 -4.75
N TRP A 73 14.53 0.31 -4.28
CA TRP A 73 14.29 0.14 -2.85
C TRP A 73 14.87 -1.17 -2.31
N GLY A 74 15.20 -1.18 -1.02
CA GLY A 74 15.71 -2.35 -0.32
C GLY A 74 15.21 -2.48 1.12
N TYR A 75 15.77 -3.46 1.83
CA TYR A 75 15.46 -3.72 3.23
C TYR A 75 16.21 -2.78 4.18
N ALA A 76 15.51 -2.32 5.22
CA ALA A 76 16.09 -1.80 6.47
C ALA A 76 15.04 -1.88 7.58
N PRO A 77 15.43 -2.01 8.86
CA PRO A 77 14.48 -2.11 9.97
C PRO A 77 13.60 -0.87 10.16
N VAL A 78 14.02 0.28 9.64
CA VAL A 78 13.27 1.54 9.70
C VAL A 78 13.15 2.12 8.30
N LYS A 79 11.94 2.55 7.94
CA LYS A 79 11.66 3.16 6.63
C LYS A 79 12.48 4.44 6.47
N ASN A 80 13.14 4.60 5.34
CA ASN A 80 13.80 5.84 4.97
C ASN A 80 13.63 6.10 3.47
N VAL A 81 12.86 7.14 3.14
CA VAL A 81 12.52 7.47 1.76
C VAL A 81 13.76 7.94 0.97
N LYS A 82 14.66 8.73 1.59
CA LYS A 82 15.88 9.23 0.93
C LYS A 82 16.83 8.09 0.58
N LYS A 83 16.98 7.12 1.48
CA LYS A 83 17.80 5.92 1.26
C LYS A 83 17.07 4.80 0.50
N LYS A 84 15.79 5.00 0.17
CA LYS A 84 14.89 4.00 -0.43
C LYS A 84 14.93 2.66 0.30
N VAL A 85 14.70 2.66 1.61
CA VAL A 85 14.63 1.41 2.39
C VAL A 85 13.32 1.28 3.16
N HIS A 86 12.84 0.05 3.34
CA HIS A 86 11.57 -0.26 4.02
C HIS A 86 11.66 -1.58 4.82
N PRO A 87 11.05 -1.66 6.02
CA PRO A 87 11.05 -2.90 6.83
C PRO A 87 10.21 -4.03 6.25
N CYS A 88 9.38 -3.74 5.24
CA CYS A 88 8.47 -4.73 4.65
C CYS A 88 9.11 -5.46 3.47
N PHE A 89 10.41 -5.28 3.23
CA PHE A 89 11.21 -6.07 2.28
C PHE A 89 11.52 -7.47 2.83
N VAL A 90 10.45 -8.19 3.18
CA VAL A 90 10.44 -9.55 3.71
C VAL A 90 9.26 -10.32 3.08
N PRO A 91 9.28 -11.66 3.08
CA PRO A 91 8.13 -12.49 2.72
C PRO A 91 6.84 -12.10 3.46
N TYR A 92 5.67 -12.31 2.84
CA TYR A 92 4.38 -11.88 3.40
C TYR A 92 4.07 -12.51 4.77
N ASN A 93 4.46 -13.77 4.98
CA ASN A 93 4.30 -14.47 6.25
C ASN A 93 5.15 -13.88 7.38
N GLU A 94 6.25 -13.20 7.06
CA GLU A 94 7.16 -12.52 7.99
C GLU A 94 6.77 -11.06 8.28
N LEU A 95 5.73 -10.53 7.61
CA LEU A 95 5.21 -9.22 7.94
C LEU A 95 4.63 -9.23 9.35
N SER A 96 4.82 -8.11 10.07
CA SER A 96 4.07 -7.83 11.29
C SER A 96 2.56 -7.84 11.02
N GLU A 97 1.77 -8.21 12.02
CA GLU A 97 0.30 -8.22 11.93
C GLU A 97 -0.28 -6.88 11.48
N GLU A 98 0.30 -5.76 11.92
CA GLU A 98 -0.09 -4.43 11.47
C GLU A 98 -0.05 -4.28 9.93
N GLN A 99 1.01 -4.78 9.29
CA GLN A 99 1.20 -4.65 7.83
C GLN A 99 0.30 -5.62 7.05
N LYS A 100 0.00 -6.79 7.63
CA LYS A 100 -1.01 -7.71 7.09
C LYS A 100 -2.41 -7.08 7.15
N ILE A 101 -2.76 -6.41 8.25
CA ILE A 101 -4.04 -5.70 8.39
C ILE A 101 -4.15 -4.56 7.37
N LYS A 102 -3.09 -3.76 7.15
CA LYS A 102 -3.07 -2.74 6.08
C LYS A 102 -3.35 -3.34 4.71
N SER A 103 -2.79 -4.52 4.42
CA SER A 103 -3.03 -5.23 3.15
C SER A 103 -4.47 -5.72 3.03
N ALA A 104 -5.05 -6.24 4.12
CA ALA A 104 -6.44 -6.67 4.16
C ALA A 104 -7.42 -5.50 3.99
N LEU A 105 -7.22 -4.39 4.71
CA LEU A 105 -8.01 -3.17 4.55
C LEU A 105 -7.94 -2.64 3.11
N PHE A 106 -6.75 -2.66 2.52
CA PHE A 106 -6.56 -2.24 1.13
C PHE A 106 -7.42 -3.06 0.17
N GLY A 107 -7.39 -4.40 0.27
CA GLY A 107 -8.21 -5.27 -0.57
C GLY A 107 -9.71 -5.07 -0.35
N VAL A 108 -10.15 -5.05 0.92
CA VAL A 108 -11.57 -4.87 1.27
C VAL A 108 -12.13 -3.55 0.74
N VAL A 109 -11.37 -2.45 0.84
CA VAL A 109 -11.79 -1.15 0.30
C VAL A 109 -11.99 -1.22 -1.20
N ILE A 110 -11.09 -1.88 -1.94
CA ILE A 110 -11.22 -1.99 -3.41
C ILE A 110 -12.46 -2.80 -3.76
N THR A 111 -12.64 -3.96 -3.12
CA THR A 111 -13.81 -4.83 -3.33
C THR A 111 -15.13 -4.11 -3.02
N ALA A 112 -15.17 -3.29 -1.97
CA ALA A 112 -16.38 -2.56 -1.57
C ALA A 112 -16.74 -1.39 -2.51
N LEU A 113 -15.78 -0.91 -3.32
CA LEU A 113 -15.93 0.26 -4.20
C LEU A 113 -15.98 -0.09 -5.69
N GLN A 114 -15.88 -1.37 -6.03
CA GLN A 114 -16.17 -1.92 -7.37
C GLN A 114 -17.66 -2.19 -7.55
#